data_AF-A0A3D8YIW5-F1
#
_entry.id   AF-A0A3D8YIW5-F1
#
_cell.length_a   1.000
_cell.length_b   1.000
_cell.length_c   1.000
_cell.angle_alpha   90.00
_cell.angle_beta   90.00
_cell.angle_gamma   90.00
#
_symmetry.space_group_name_H-M   'P 1'
#
loop_
_entity.id
_entity.type
_entity.pdbx_description
1 polymer ?
#
loop_
_entity_poly.entity_id
_entity_poly.type
_entity_poly.pdbx_seq_one_letter_code
_entity_poly.pdbx_strand_id
1 'polypeptide(L)'
;SEVYKRQDEIKLVVARDERVLITTLTKKMAEELCKYYAEWGLKARYMHSEIDAIERNHIIRSLRLKEFDILIGINLLREGLDLPEVSLVAIMDADKEGFL
;
A
#
# COMPACT_ATOMS: atom_id res chain seq x y z
N SER A 1 -19.37 1.40 4.87
CA SER A 1 -18.58 2.33 4.04
C SER A 1 -17.73 1.52 3.07
N GLU A 2 -17.44 2.04 1.88
CA GLU A 2 -16.55 1.38 0.89
C GLU A 2 -15.19 0.96 1.44
N VAL A 3 -14.75 1.60 2.54
CA VAL A 3 -13.53 1.29 3.28
C VAL A 3 -13.51 -0.15 3.83
N TYR A 4 -14.59 -0.63 4.45
CA TYR A 4 -14.65 -2.01 4.98
C TYR A 4 -14.62 -3.05 3.85
N LYS A 5 -15.25 -2.74 2.71
CA LYS A 5 -15.31 -3.64 1.56
C LYS A 5 -13.93 -3.89 0.96
N ARG A 6 -13.04 -2.88 1.00
CA ARG A 6 -11.64 -2.99 0.56
C ARG A 6 -10.77 -3.80 1.53
N GLN A 7 -11.08 -3.81 2.83
CA GLN A 7 -10.27 -4.55 3.80
C GLN A 7 -10.39 -6.07 3.63
N ASP A 8 -11.60 -6.59 3.42
CA ASP A 8 -11.80 -8.02 3.22
C ASP A 8 -11.13 -8.49 1.93
N GLU A 9 -11.18 -7.67 0.88
CA GLU A 9 -10.48 -7.93 -0.37
C GLU A 9 -8.95 -7.95 -0.18
N ILE A 10 -8.39 -6.98 0.55
CA ILE A 10 -6.96 -6.96 0.91
C ILE A 10 -6.58 -8.25 1.65
N LYS A 11 -7.37 -8.66 2.66
CA LYS A 11 -7.09 -9.90 3.40
C LYS A 11 -7.10 -11.14 2.52
N LEU A 12 -8.03 -11.22 1.56
CA LEU A 12 -8.10 -12.33 0.61
C LEU A 12 -6.88 -12.37 -0.32
N VAL A 13 -6.43 -11.21 -0.80
CA VAL A 13 -5.23 -11.08 -1.64
C VAL A 13 -3.98 -11.49 -0.87
N VAL A 14 -3.83 -10.97 0.36
CA VAL A 14 -2.71 -11.35 1.24
C VAL A 14 -2.75 -12.84 1.57
N ALA A 15 -3.92 -13.43 1.80
CA ALA A 15 -4.09 -14.87 2.04
C ALA A 15 -3.73 -15.74 0.83
N ARG A 16 -3.75 -15.18 -0.38
CA ARG A 16 -3.30 -15.83 -1.63
C ARG A 16 -1.80 -15.64 -1.90
N ASP A 17 -1.09 -15.00 -0.98
CA ASP A 17 0.33 -14.67 -1.10
C ASP A 17 0.63 -13.72 -2.29
N GLU A 18 -0.36 -12.88 -2.61
CA GLU A 18 -0.27 -11.79 -3.58
C GLU A 18 -0.07 -10.45 -2.82
N ARG A 19 0.29 -9.39 -3.54
CA ARG A 19 0.62 -8.08 -2.95
C ARG A 19 -0.40 -7.01 -3.30
N VAL A 20 -0.54 -6.06 -2.38
CA VAL A 20 -1.43 -4.92 -2.53
C VAL A 20 -0.62 -3.65 -2.69
N LEU A 21 -0.97 -2.86 -3.69
CA LEU A 21 -0.48 -1.50 -3.85
C LEU A 21 -1.60 -0.51 -3.56
N ILE A 22 -1.34 0.45 -2.69
CA ILE A 22 -2.30 1.49 -2.35
C ILE A 22 -1.68 2.84 -2.69
N THR A 23 -2.34 3.63 -3.53
CA THR A 23 -1.92 5.01 -3.78
C THR A 23 -2.81 5.99 -3.02
N THR A 24 -2.18 6.91 -2.30
CA THR A 24 -2.83 8.01 -1.57
C THR A 24 -2.44 9.35 -2.18
N LEU A 25 -3.13 10.42 -1.78
CA LEU A 25 -2.75 11.78 -2.15
C LEU A 25 -1.61 12.37 -1.32
N THR A 26 -1.57 12.04 -0.03
CA THR A 26 -0.69 12.73 0.92
C THR A 26 0.12 11.74 1.74
N LYS A 27 1.30 12.20 2.18
CA LYS A 27 2.18 11.44 3.09
C LYS A 27 1.48 11.10 4.40
N LYS A 28 0.75 12.08 4.97
CA LYS A 28 -0.03 11.88 6.19
C LYS A 28 -1.06 10.75 6.04
N MET A 29 -1.81 10.71 4.94
CA MET A 29 -2.75 9.61 4.68
C MET A 29 -2.04 8.26 4.54
N ALA A 30 -0.86 8.23 3.91
CA ALA A 30 -0.09 7.00 3.78
C ALA A 30 0.40 6.48 5.14
N GLU A 31 0.88 7.38 6.00
CA GLU A 31 1.30 7.07 7.38
C GLU A 31 0.12 6.59 8.24
N GLU A 32 -1.03 7.26 8.16
CA GLU A 32 -2.25 6.89 8.89
C GLU A 32 -2.78 5.53 8.44
N LEU A 33 -2.84 5.26 7.13
CA LEU A 33 -3.22 3.95 6.61
C LEU A 33 -2.23 2.86 7.00
N CYS A 34 -0.94 3.15 7.01
CA CYS A 34 0.07 2.19 7.44
C CYS A 34 -0.15 1.77 8.90
N LYS A 35 -0.44 2.74 9.79
CA LYS A 35 -0.78 2.47 11.21
C LYS A 35 -2.07 1.68 11.32
N TYR A 36 -3.10 2.09 10.58
CA TYR A 36 -4.39 1.41 10.56
C TYR A 36 -4.24 -0.06 10.16
N TYR A 37 -3.53 -0.38 9.08
CA TYR A 37 -3.33 -1.78 8.68
C TYR A 37 -2.47 -2.56 9.69
N ALA A 38 -1.49 -1.92 10.33
CA ALA A 38 -0.68 -2.55 11.37
C ALA A 38 -1.51 -2.94 12.60
N GLU A 39 -2.45 -2.11 13.05
CA GLU A 39 -3.39 -2.43 14.13
C GLU A 39 -4.25 -3.66 13.83
N TRP A 40 -4.45 -3.96 12.55
CA TRP A 40 -5.23 -5.09 12.05
C TRP A 40 -4.37 -6.32 11.75
N GLY A 41 -3.08 -6.29 12.11
CA GLY A 41 -2.15 -7.40 11.91
C GLY A 41 -1.63 -7.55 10.48
N LEU A 42 -1.90 -6.58 9.60
CA LEU A 42 -1.39 -6.58 8.22
C LEU A 42 -0.05 -5.86 8.17
N LYS A 43 0.92 -6.45 7.44
CA LYS A 43 2.25 -5.85 7.29
C LYS A 43 2.22 -4.84 6.15
N ALA A 44 2.07 -3.57 6.50
CA ALA A 44 2.13 -2.45 5.56
C ALA A 44 3.42 -1.65 5.71
N ARG A 45 3.91 -1.10 4.61
CA ARG A 45 4.92 -0.03 4.59
C ARG A 45 4.48 1.06 3.64
N TYR A 46 4.95 2.29 3.87
CA TYR A 46 4.68 3.40 2.98
C TYR A 46 5.95 3.95 2.31
N MET A 47 5.78 4.54 1.13
CA MET A 47 6.82 5.18 0.32
C MET A 47 6.35 6.56 -0.15
N HIS A 48 7.23 7.55 -0.11
CA HIS A 48 6.98 8.91 -0.59
C HIS A 48 8.17 9.43 -1.42
N SER A 49 7.96 10.49 -2.19
CA SER A 49 8.94 11.02 -3.15
C SER A 49 10.25 11.56 -2.56
N GLU A 50 10.38 11.65 -1.23
CA GLU A 50 11.58 12.19 -0.57
C GLU A 50 12.54 11.07 -0.12
N ILE A 51 12.16 9.80 -0.26
CA ILE A 51 13.08 8.69 0.03
C ILE A 51 14.13 8.58 -1.07
N ASP A 52 15.35 8.20 -0.69
CA ASP A 52 16.42 8.04 -1.67
C ASP A 52 16.24 6.77 -2.53
N ALA A 53 16.99 6.69 -3.62
CA ALA A 53 16.90 5.57 -4.56
C ALA A 53 17.29 4.22 -3.94
N ILE A 54 18.17 4.20 -2.94
CA ILE A 54 18.63 2.98 -2.27
C ILE A 54 17.53 2.45 -1.38
N GLU A 55 16.94 3.32 -0.55
CA GLU A 55 15.82 2.99 0.33
C GLU A 55 14.60 2.55 -0.46
N ARG A 56 14.28 3.25 -1.56
CA ARG A 56 13.22 2.85 -2.49
C ARG A 56 13.42 1.43 -3.01
N ASN A 57 14.61 1.13 -3.54
CA ASN A 57 14.92 -0.20 -4.05
C ASN A 57 14.85 -1.26 -2.95
N HIS A 58 15.25 -0.91 -1.73
CA HIS A 58 15.14 -1.79 -0.57
C HIS A 58 13.67 -2.11 -0.24
N ILE A 59 12.79 -1.09 -0.16
CA ILE A 59 11.36 -1.27 0.10
C ILE A 59 10.71 -2.15 -0.98
N ILE A 60 10.99 -1.88 -2.26
CA ILE A 60 10.48 -2.66 -3.39
C ILE A 60 10.95 -4.12 -3.28
N ARG A 61 12.24 -4.33 -2.99
CA ARG A 61 12.78 -5.68 -2.82
C ARG A 61 12.15 -6.42 -1.65
N SER A 62 11.96 -5.76 -0.51
CA SER A 62 11.31 -6.33 0.68
C SER A 62 9.85 -6.73 0.41
N LEU A 63 9.11 -5.96 -0.41
CA LEU A 63 7.77 -6.34 -0.86
C LEU A 63 7.79 -7.67 -1.65
N ARG A 64 8.71 -7.77 -2.61
CA ARG A 64 8.89 -8.97 -3.45
C ARG A 64 9.39 -10.18 -2.65
N LEU A 65 10.24 -9.94 -1.66
CA LEU A 65 10.74 -10.95 -0.71
C LEU A 65 9.72 -11.32 0.36
N LYS A 66 8.50 -10.76 0.32
CA LYS A 66 7.40 -11.14 1.21
C LYS A 66 7.66 -10.76 2.67
N GLU A 67 8.51 -9.76 2.90
CA GLU A 67 8.74 -9.23 4.25
C GLU A 67 7.53 -8.43 4.75
N PHE A 68 6.74 -7.87 3.81
CA PHE A 68 5.46 -7.23 4.05
C PHE A 68 4.55 -7.41 2.82
N ASP A 69 3.26 -7.12 2.98
CA ASP A 69 2.22 -7.50 2.02
C ASP A 69 1.61 -6.30 1.29
N ILE A 70 1.65 -5.12 1.91
CA ILE A 70 0.98 -3.90 1.44
C ILE A 70 2.00 -2.77 1.27
N LEU A 71 2.15 -2.27 0.05
CA LEU A 71 2.89 -1.05 -0.22
C LEU A 71 1.93 0.12 -0.43
N ILE A 72 2.04 1.12 0.44
CA ILE A 72 1.27 2.35 0.34
C ILE A 72 2.19 3.44 -0.22
N GLY A 73 1.73 4.30 -1.09
CA GLY A 73 2.53 5.45 -1.42
C GLY A 73 1.82 6.55 -2.15
N ILE A 74 2.57 7.59 -2.44
CA ILE A 74 2.03 8.83 -2.98
C ILE A 74 2.33 8.81 -4.47
N ASN A 75 1.30 8.63 -5.30
CA ASN A 75 1.42 8.68 -6.76
C ASN A 75 2.37 7.61 -7.36
N LEU A 76 2.40 6.41 -6.75
CA LEU A 76 3.30 5.30 -7.08
C LEU A 76 3.18 4.78 -8.53
N LEU A 77 2.01 4.94 -9.14
CA LEU A 77 1.70 4.39 -10.47
C LEU A 77 2.50 5.04 -11.60
N ARG A 78 3.09 6.22 -11.36
CA ARG A 78 3.88 6.94 -12.38
C ARG A 78 5.35 6.52 -12.41
N GLU A 79 5.78 5.71 -11.46
CA GLU A 79 7.20 5.41 -11.28
C GLU A 79 7.68 4.19 -12.07
N GLY A 80 6.81 3.55 -12.88
CA GLY A 80 7.17 2.37 -13.65
C GLY A 80 7.53 1.17 -12.77
N LEU A 81 6.83 1.00 -11.64
CA LEU A 81 6.99 -0.15 -10.75
C LEU A 81 6.52 -1.42 -11.48
N ASP A 82 7.48 -2.27 -11.87
CA ASP A 82 7.19 -3.61 -12.37
C ASP A 82 7.14 -4.60 -11.19
N LEU A 83 5.92 -4.92 -10.77
CA LEU A 83 5.62 -5.74 -9.60
C LEU A 83 4.60 -6.83 -9.99
N PRO A 84 5.04 -7.93 -10.63
CA PRO A 84 4.13 -9.01 -11.05
C PRO A 84 3.43 -9.70 -9.88
N GLU A 85 3.95 -9.54 -8.66
CA GLU A 85 3.35 -10.08 -7.44
C GLU A 85 2.14 -9.25 -6.95
N VAL A 86 1.94 -8.04 -7.48
CA VAL A 86 0.81 -7.16 -7.12
C VAL A 86 -0.42 -7.56 -7.93
N SER A 87 -1.49 -7.99 -7.24
CA SER A 87 -2.76 -8.37 -7.88
C SER A 87 -3.90 -7.39 -7.57
N LEU A 88 -3.71 -6.52 -6.58
CA LEU A 88 -4.69 -5.50 -6.19
C LEU A 88 -4.05 -4.12 -6.12
N VAL A 89 -4.66 -3.18 -6.83
CA VAL A 89 -4.31 -1.75 -6.77
C VAL A 89 -5.51 -0.98 -6.24
N ALA A 90 -5.35 -0.33 -5.10
CA ALA A 90 -6.36 0.55 -4.50
C ALA A 90 -5.94 2.02 -4.63
N ILE A 91 -6.87 2.86 -5.08
CA ILE A 91 -6.67 4.31 -5.21
C ILE A 91 -7.54 5.00 -4.16
N MET A 92 -6.90 5.61 -3.17
CA MET A 92 -7.54 6.26 -2.04
C MET A 92 -7.75 7.75 -2.31
N ASP A 93 -8.49 8.06 -3.39
CA ASP A 93 -8.96 9.43 -3.68
C ASP A 93 -9.98 9.56 -4.83
N ALA A 94 -10.90 8.61 -5.00
CA ALA A 94 -11.89 8.73 -6.08
C ALA A 94 -13.08 9.64 -5.70
N ASP A 95 -13.52 9.65 -4.43
CA ASP A 95 -14.56 10.57 -3.96
C ASP A 95 -14.44 10.76 -2.44
N LYS A 96 -14.58 12.01 -2.00
CA LYS A 96 -14.43 12.45 -0.59
C LYS A 96 -15.40 11.73 0.36
N GLU A 97 -14.87 11.20 1.47
CA GLU A 97 -15.22 11.59 2.86
C GLU A 97 -14.45 10.70 3.87
N GLY A 98 -13.63 11.36 4.71
CA GLY A 98 -13.27 10.95 6.07
C GLY A 98 -12.69 9.55 6.32
N PHE A 99 -11.37 9.47 6.51
CA PHE A 99 -10.80 8.54 7.49
C PHE A 99 -10.95 9.14 8.88
N LEU A 100 -12.16 9.11 9.43
CA LEU A 100 -12.46 9.31 10.86
C LEU A 100 -13.65 8.43 11.25
#